data_AF-A0A4Q3BCB4-F1
#
_entry.id   AF-A0A4Q3BCB4-F1
#
_cell.length_a   1.000
_cell.length_b   1.000
_cell.length_c   1.000
_cell.angle_alpha   90.00
_cell.angle_beta   90.00
_cell.angle_gamma   90.00
#
_symmetry.space_group_name_H-M   'P 1'
#
loop_
_entity.id
_entity.type
_entity.pdbx_description
1 polymer ?
#
loop_
_entity_poly.entity_id
_entity_poly.type
_entity_poly.pdbx_seq_one_letter_code
_entity_poly.pdbx_strand_id
1 'polypeptide(L)'
;MLGFNFSKYDPSQNLQTKFEQLLDLFLQLLTYTNGDFNEAMQWMNELDKEYKLTNDDYGMGDFLEELREKGYISEDPNNGSINISSKTEQGIRKKSLEEIFGKLKKTKQGNHHTFKPGGGDEINPETRPFQFGDTMEQIDFTNSIRNAQINHGIDSFRMHEDDLEIRETDFKAQTSTVLMIDISHSMILYGEDRITPAKKVAMALSELIKTKYPKDTLDIVVFGNDAWTIEIKDLPYLQVGPYHTNTVAGLELAMDI
;
A
#
# COMPACT_ATOMS: atom_id res chain seq x y z
N MET A 1 10.98 33.33 9.00
CA MET A 1 10.39 32.07 9.52
C MET A 1 8.91 32.32 9.71
N LEU A 2 8.07 31.81 8.81
CA LEU A 2 6.62 31.80 9.03
C LEU A 2 6.34 30.63 9.99
N GLY A 3 5.90 30.95 11.20
CA GLY A 3 5.57 29.97 12.23
C GLY A 3 4.31 29.16 11.89
N PHE A 4 4.05 28.14 12.69
CA PHE A 4 2.85 27.31 12.59
C PHE A 4 1.61 28.15 12.90
N ASN A 5 0.70 28.27 11.93
CA ASN A 5 -0.67 28.75 12.16
C ASN A 5 -1.55 27.56 12.50
N PHE A 6 -1.91 27.43 13.77
CA PHE A 6 -2.95 26.50 14.20
C PHE A 6 -4.31 27.20 14.03
N SER A 7 -5.10 26.76 13.05
CA SER A 7 -6.49 27.18 12.91
C SER A 7 -7.43 26.14 13.52
N LYS A 8 -8.63 26.55 13.92
CA LYS A 8 -9.71 25.61 14.22
C LYS A 8 -10.01 24.80 12.95
N TYR A 9 -10.32 23.52 13.14
CA TYR A 9 -10.78 22.63 12.06
C TYR A 9 -12.00 23.29 11.38
N ASP A 10 -11.89 23.50 10.07
CA ASP A 10 -12.95 24.07 9.25
C ASP A 10 -13.61 22.94 8.45
N PRO A 11 -14.83 22.51 8.84
CA PRO A 11 -15.55 21.45 8.14
C PRO A 11 -15.85 21.78 6.67
N SER A 12 -15.84 23.06 6.30
CA SER A 12 -16.15 23.52 4.94
C SER A 12 -14.99 23.39 3.95
N GLN A 13 -13.77 23.10 4.41
CA GLN A 13 -12.63 22.82 3.52
C GLN A 13 -12.66 21.40 2.92
N ASN A 14 -13.43 20.48 3.52
CA ASN A 14 -13.72 19.17 2.92
C ASN A 14 -15.03 19.28 2.13
N LEU A 15 -14.93 19.45 0.81
CA LEU A 15 -16.03 19.34 -0.16
C LEU A 15 -16.58 17.91 -0.28
N GLN A 16 -16.46 17.09 0.77
CA GLN A 16 -16.89 15.71 0.77
C GLN A 16 -18.41 15.64 0.86
N THR A 17 -19.00 14.79 0.03
CA THR A 17 -20.42 14.44 0.09
C THR A 17 -20.75 13.78 1.44
N LYS A 18 -22.04 13.79 1.84
CA LYS A 18 -22.47 13.09 3.06
C LYS A 18 -22.12 11.61 3.05
N PHE A 19 -22.28 10.95 1.91
CA PHE A 19 -21.83 9.59 1.70
C PHE A 19 -20.34 9.40 2.02
N GLU A 20 -19.46 10.27 1.50
CA GLU A 20 -18.01 10.17 1.73
C GLU A 20 -17.63 10.35 3.21
N GLN A 21 -18.31 11.24 3.92
CA GLN A 21 -18.10 11.44 5.36
C GLN A 21 -18.48 10.18 6.16
N LEU A 22 -19.64 9.60 5.87
CA LEU A 22 -20.09 8.38 6.53
C LEU A 22 -19.26 7.16 6.12
N LEU A 23 -18.82 7.09 4.85
CA LEU A 23 -17.93 6.04 4.36
C LEU A 23 -16.59 6.09 5.10
N ASP A 24 -16.02 7.27 5.28
CA ASP A 24 -14.76 7.46 6.00
C ASP A 24 -14.86 6.95 7.44
N LEU A 25 -15.97 7.24 8.13
CA LEU A 25 -16.23 6.75 9.48
C LEU A 25 -16.45 5.23 9.48
N PHE A 26 -17.29 4.73 8.58
CA PHE A 26 -17.59 3.31 8.45
C PHE A 26 -16.32 2.47 8.22
N LEU A 27 -15.43 2.89 7.33
CA LEU A 27 -14.14 2.21 7.09
C LEU A 27 -13.25 2.19 8.35
N GLN A 28 -13.29 3.25 9.18
CA GLN A 28 -12.58 3.25 10.46
C GLN A 28 -13.21 2.25 11.42
N LEU A 29 -14.52 2.26 11.57
CA LEU A 29 -15.23 1.35 12.48
C LEU A 29 -15.04 -0.12 12.11
N LEU A 30 -14.98 -0.44 10.81
CA LEU A 30 -14.65 -1.79 10.34
C LEU A 30 -13.29 -2.28 10.84
N THR A 31 -12.32 -1.38 11.08
CA THR A 31 -11.02 -1.79 11.63
C THR A 31 -11.13 -2.19 13.11
N TYR A 32 -11.99 -1.51 13.86
CA TYR A 32 -12.25 -1.79 15.29
C TYR A 32 -13.16 -2.99 15.52
N THR A 33 -14.09 -3.24 14.61
CA THR A 33 -15.05 -4.36 14.65
C THR A 33 -14.55 -5.60 13.93
N ASN A 34 -13.25 -5.66 13.60
CA ASN A 34 -12.61 -6.78 12.90
C ASN A 34 -13.31 -7.16 11.58
N GLY A 35 -13.80 -6.16 10.83
CA GLY A 35 -14.50 -6.36 9.56
C GLY A 35 -15.97 -6.79 9.70
N ASP A 36 -16.54 -6.82 10.91
CA ASP A 36 -17.96 -7.12 11.12
C ASP A 36 -18.85 -5.95 10.66
N PHE A 37 -19.56 -6.17 9.56
CA PHE A 37 -20.47 -5.19 8.99
C PHE A 37 -21.60 -4.79 9.94
N ASN A 38 -22.21 -5.75 10.62
CA ASN A 38 -23.39 -5.52 11.44
C ASN A 38 -23.02 -4.73 12.70
N GLU A 39 -21.90 -5.10 13.33
CA GLU A 39 -21.36 -4.37 14.48
C GLU A 39 -20.98 -2.94 14.08
N ALA A 40 -20.27 -2.76 12.95
CA ALA A 40 -19.91 -1.44 12.45
C ALA A 40 -21.16 -0.56 12.17
N MET A 41 -22.20 -1.11 11.55
CA MET A 41 -23.46 -0.39 11.31
C MET A 41 -24.22 -0.08 12.60
N GLN A 42 -24.17 -0.96 13.60
CA GLN A 42 -24.75 -0.67 14.90
C GLN A 42 -24.05 0.53 15.54
N TRP A 43 -22.72 0.57 15.51
CA TRP A 43 -21.95 1.70 16.05
C TRP A 43 -22.19 2.99 15.25
N MET A 44 -22.32 2.91 13.92
CA MET A 44 -22.73 4.05 13.07
C MET A 44 -24.06 4.65 13.54
N ASN A 45 -25.06 3.81 13.83
CA ASN A 45 -26.36 4.27 14.30
C ASN A 45 -26.29 4.92 15.68
N GLU A 46 -25.48 4.39 16.60
CA GLU A 46 -25.29 5.02 17.92
C GLU A 46 -24.57 6.37 17.80
N LEU A 47 -23.54 6.46 16.96
CA LEU A 47 -22.86 7.73 16.68
C LEU A 47 -23.78 8.73 16.01
N ASP A 48 -24.68 8.28 15.13
CA ASP A 48 -25.65 9.16 14.49
C ASP A 48 -26.66 9.74 15.48
N LYS A 49 -27.14 8.93 16.45
CA LYS A 49 -28.02 9.41 17.51
C LYS A 49 -27.37 10.51 18.36
N GLU A 50 -26.09 10.35 18.66
CA GLU A 50 -25.35 11.28 19.53
C GLU A 50 -24.89 12.54 18.79
N TYR A 51 -24.33 12.37 17.59
CA TYR A 51 -23.66 13.44 16.85
C TYR A 51 -24.46 13.99 15.67
N LYS A 52 -25.63 13.41 15.35
CA LYS A 52 -26.49 13.80 14.22
C LYS A 52 -25.70 13.89 12.92
N LEU A 53 -25.09 12.77 12.53
CA LEU A 53 -24.25 12.67 11.34
C LEU A 53 -25.07 12.80 10.05
N THR A 54 -26.30 12.28 10.09
CA THR A 54 -27.34 12.33 9.07
C THR A 54 -28.25 13.57 9.19
N ASN A 55 -29.10 13.79 8.20
CA ASN A 55 -30.10 14.85 8.18
C ASN A 55 -31.39 14.39 7.48
N ASP A 56 -32.39 15.28 7.38
CA ASP A 56 -33.68 14.97 6.77
C ASP A 56 -33.57 14.58 5.28
N ASP A 57 -32.51 15.01 4.59
CA ASP A 57 -32.27 14.72 3.18
C ASP A 57 -31.46 13.44 2.94
N TYR A 58 -30.75 12.94 3.96
CA TYR A 58 -29.81 11.83 3.85
C TYR A 58 -29.64 11.09 5.18
N GLY A 59 -30.25 9.91 5.29
CA GLY A 59 -30.24 9.03 6.45
C GLY A 59 -29.29 7.82 6.33
N MET A 60 -29.28 6.99 7.39
CA MET A 60 -28.52 5.72 7.38
C MET A 60 -29.07 4.69 6.39
N GLY A 61 -30.36 4.78 6.06
CA GLY A 61 -30.97 3.95 5.01
C GLY A 61 -30.41 4.28 3.63
N ASP A 62 -30.31 5.58 3.30
CA ASP A 62 -29.72 6.05 2.04
C ASP A 62 -28.24 5.67 1.95
N PHE A 63 -27.51 5.78 3.07
CA PHE A 63 -26.12 5.31 3.14
C PHE A 63 -25.98 3.81 2.85
N LEU A 64 -26.85 2.97 3.43
CA LEU A 64 -26.84 1.54 3.18
C LEU A 64 -27.13 1.20 1.72
N GLU A 65 -28.11 1.88 1.12
CA GLU A 65 -28.46 1.71 -0.29
C GLU A 65 -27.30 2.13 -1.19
N GLU A 66 -26.70 3.30 -0.96
CA GLU A 66 -25.53 3.76 -1.71
C GLU A 66 -24.32 2.83 -1.55
N LEU A 67 -24.09 2.24 -0.36
CA LEU A 67 -23.04 1.23 -0.17
C LEU A 67 -23.27 0.01 -1.06
N ARG A 68 -24.54 -0.42 -1.22
CA ARG A 68 -24.92 -1.54 -2.09
C ARG A 68 -24.75 -1.17 -3.56
N GLU A 69 -25.28 -0.03 -3.99
CA GLU A 69 -25.20 0.45 -5.38
C GLU A 69 -23.75 0.66 -5.84
N LYS A 70 -22.92 1.24 -4.98
CA LYS A 70 -21.50 1.47 -5.26
C LYS A 70 -20.64 0.22 -5.06
N GLY A 71 -21.22 -0.91 -4.66
CA GLY A 71 -20.54 -2.20 -4.53
C GLY A 71 -19.53 -2.27 -3.38
N TYR A 72 -19.76 -1.55 -2.28
CA TYR A 72 -18.98 -1.68 -1.05
C TYR A 72 -19.44 -2.88 -0.22
N ILE A 73 -20.70 -3.27 -0.33
CA ILE A 73 -21.26 -4.44 0.35
C ILE A 73 -21.89 -5.40 -0.65
N SER A 74 -21.96 -6.67 -0.28
CA SER A 74 -22.61 -7.72 -1.05
C SER A 74 -23.48 -8.56 -0.13
N GLU A 75 -24.64 -8.96 -0.62
CA GLU A 75 -25.52 -9.90 0.08
C GLU A 75 -25.19 -11.33 -0.34
N ASP A 76 -25.05 -12.22 0.65
CA ASP A 76 -24.92 -13.64 0.43
C ASP A 76 -26.28 -14.21 -0.03
N PRO A 77 -26.35 -14.82 -1.23
CA PRO A 77 -27.59 -15.37 -1.79
C PRO A 77 -28.25 -16.45 -0.93
N ASN A 78 -27.50 -17.12 -0.05
CA ASN A 78 -27.97 -18.31 0.67
C ASN A 78 -28.68 -17.97 1.99
N ASN A 79 -28.24 -16.92 2.66
CA ASN A 79 -28.72 -16.56 4.01
C ASN A 79 -29.14 -15.08 4.13
N GLY A 80 -28.97 -14.26 3.08
CA GLY A 80 -29.27 -12.84 3.09
C GLY A 80 -28.34 -12.01 3.97
N SER A 81 -27.21 -12.57 4.42
CA SER A 81 -26.24 -11.84 5.23
C SER A 81 -25.49 -10.81 4.37
N ILE A 82 -25.32 -9.61 4.92
CA ILE A 82 -24.55 -8.56 4.27
C ILE A 82 -23.09 -8.71 4.69
N ASN A 83 -22.21 -8.87 3.71
CA ASN A 83 -20.77 -8.93 3.90
C ASN A 83 -20.09 -7.75 3.20
N ILE A 84 -18.95 -7.32 3.73
CA ILE A 84 -18.14 -6.32 3.05
C ILE A 84 -17.51 -6.92 1.79
N SER A 85 -17.41 -6.12 0.74
CA SER A 85 -16.78 -6.52 -0.52
C SER A 85 -15.25 -6.37 -0.48
N SER A 86 -14.57 -6.97 -1.45
CA SER A 86 -13.14 -6.75 -1.70
C SER A 86 -12.80 -5.28 -1.98
N LYS A 87 -13.75 -4.50 -2.54
CA LYS A 87 -13.60 -3.06 -2.71
C LYS A 87 -13.51 -2.35 -1.36
N THR A 88 -14.31 -2.76 -0.39
CA THR A 88 -14.27 -2.23 0.98
C THR A 88 -13.00 -2.62 1.69
N GLU A 89 -12.57 -3.89 1.60
CA GLU A 89 -11.28 -4.32 2.14
C GLU A 89 -10.12 -3.48 1.59
N GLN A 90 -10.09 -3.23 0.28
CA GLN A 90 -9.11 -2.32 -0.32
C GLN A 90 -9.27 -0.88 0.18
N GLY A 91 -10.49 -0.41 0.36
CA GLY A 91 -10.80 0.90 0.95
C GLY A 91 -10.19 1.07 2.34
N ILE A 92 -10.34 0.08 3.22
CA ILE A 92 -9.77 0.09 4.58
C ILE A 92 -8.24 0.22 4.51
N ARG A 93 -7.58 -0.52 3.60
CA ARG A 93 -6.12 -0.46 3.45
C ARG A 93 -5.64 0.90 2.92
N LYS A 94 -6.31 1.45 1.91
CA LYS A 94 -6.00 2.79 1.38
C LYS A 94 -6.19 3.87 2.44
N LYS A 95 -7.28 3.80 3.21
CA LYS A 95 -7.53 4.74 4.30
C LYS A 95 -6.46 4.65 5.38
N SER A 96 -6.05 3.43 5.72
CA SER A 96 -4.96 3.19 6.66
C SER A 96 -3.64 3.78 6.15
N LEU A 97 -3.33 3.61 4.86
CA LEU A 97 -2.17 4.21 4.21
C LEU A 97 -2.20 5.74 4.29
N GLU A 98 -3.30 6.37 3.93
CA GLU A 98 -3.46 7.83 4.00
C GLU A 98 -3.31 8.35 5.42
N GLU A 99 -3.85 7.65 6.42
CA GLU A 99 -3.78 8.12 7.80
C GLU A 99 -2.39 7.98 8.40
N ILE A 100 -1.73 6.85 8.17
CA ILE A 100 -0.39 6.56 8.70
C ILE A 100 0.67 7.35 7.94
N PHE A 101 0.65 7.31 6.61
CA PHE A 101 1.71 7.89 5.77
C PHE A 101 1.36 9.26 5.19
N GLY A 102 0.10 9.64 5.07
CA GLY A 102 -0.29 10.99 4.62
C GLY A 102 0.05 12.08 5.65
N LYS A 103 0.17 11.72 6.93
CA LYS A 103 0.60 12.63 8.01
C LYS A 103 2.11 12.66 8.22
N LEU A 104 2.88 11.74 7.61
CA LEU A 104 4.34 11.77 7.69
C LEU A 104 4.82 13.02 6.95
N LYS A 105 5.55 13.89 7.66
CA LYS A 105 6.26 15.02 7.02
C LYS A 105 7.05 14.46 5.84
N LYS A 106 7.03 15.18 4.71
CA LYS A 106 7.95 14.99 3.58
C LYS A 106 9.40 15.15 4.09
N THR A 107 9.93 14.15 4.78
CA THR A 107 11.36 13.97 4.98
C THR A 107 11.96 13.55 3.64
N LYS A 108 13.26 13.80 3.47
CA LYS A 108 13.97 13.56 2.21
C LYS A 108 13.65 12.16 1.69
N GLN A 109 13.21 12.13 0.44
CA GLN A 109 12.86 10.92 -0.30
C GLN A 109 14.08 9.98 -0.34
N GLY A 110 14.09 8.94 0.49
CA GLY A 110 14.95 7.80 0.30
C GLY A 110 14.33 6.96 -0.81
N ASN A 111 14.61 7.28 -2.06
CA ASN A 111 14.43 6.28 -3.11
C ASN A 111 15.52 5.23 -2.86
N HIS A 112 15.16 3.95 -2.88
CA HIS A 112 16.12 2.85 -3.04
C HIS A 112 16.70 2.89 -4.47
N HIS A 113 17.18 4.05 -4.92
CA HIS A 113 17.99 4.14 -6.12
C HIS A 113 19.38 3.63 -5.73
N THR A 114 19.63 2.38 -6.09
CA THR A 114 20.99 1.89 -6.25
C THR A 114 21.58 2.59 -7.46
N PHE A 115 22.44 3.59 -7.23
CA PHE A 115 23.24 4.25 -8.26
C PHE A 115 24.43 3.34 -8.64
N LYS A 116 24.11 2.12 -9.10
CA LYS A 116 25.09 1.22 -9.73
C LYS A 116 24.61 0.99 -11.15
N PRO A 117 25.13 1.74 -12.14
CA PRO A 117 25.00 1.32 -13.53
C PRO A 117 25.63 -0.07 -13.66
N GLY A 118 24.84 -1.04 -14.09
CA GLY A 118 25.28 -2.42 -14.31
C GLY A 118 24.14 -3.43 -14.27
N GLY A 119 24.21 -4.44 -15.15
CA GLY A 119 23.52 -5.73 -15.09
C GLY A 119 22.01 -5.71 -14.77
N GLY A 120 21.29 -4.66 -15.15
CA GLY A 120 19.83 -4.58 -15.00
C GLY A 120 19.14 -5.00 -16.30
N ASP A 121 17.99 -5.68 -16.20
CA ASP A 121 17.21 -6.15 -17.37
C ASP A 121 16.34 -5.06 -18.02
N GLU A 122 16.20 -3.88 -17.38
CA GLU A 122 15.39 -2.78 -17.92
C GLU A 122 16.27 -1.74 -18.62
N ILE A 123 16.05 -1.62 -19.94
CA ILE A 123 16.69 -0.63 -20.80
C ILE A 123 16.14 0.76 -20.44
N ASN A 124 17.02 1.65 -19.99
CA ASN A 124 16.74 3.06 -19.78
C ASN A 124 16.77 3.79 -21.16
N PRO A 125 15.84 4.72 -21.44
CA PRO A 125 15.88 5.53 -22.65
C PRO A 125 17.04 6.53 -22.71
N GLU A 126 17.72 6.80 -21.59
CA GLU A 126 18.93 7.63 -21.58
C GLU A 126 20.13 6.87 -22.17
N THR A 127 20.87 7.56 -23.03
CA THR A 127 22.12 7.07 -23.60
C THR A 127 23.30 7.90 -23.13
N ARG A 128 24.46 7.27 -23.07
CA ARG A 128 25.74 7.94 -22.79
C ARG A 128 26.84 7.46 -23.74
N PRO A 129 27.96 8.20 -23.87
CA PRO A 129 29.11 7.72 -24.62
C PRO A 129 29.68 6.42 -24.03
N PHE A 130 30.20 5.57 -24.91
CA PHE A 130 30.91 4.35 -24.54
C PHE A 130 32.11 4.64 -23.63
N GLN A 131 32.33 3.75 -22.67
CA GLN A 131 33.52 3.72 -21.82
C GLN A 131 34.10 2.31 -21.78
N PHE A 132 35.43 2.23 -21.65
CA PHE A 132 36.12 0.96 -21.51
C PHE A 132 35.56 0.15 -20.32
N GLY A 133 35.02 -1.04 -20.60
CA GLY A 133 34.36 -1.91 -19.64
C GLY A 133 32.87 -2.14 -19.91
N ASP A 134 32.25 -1.35 -20.80
CA ASP A 134 30.88 -1.55 -21.24
C ASP A 134 30.74 -2.82 -22.11
N THR A 135 29.60 -3.50 -21.97
CA THR A 135 29.33 -4.75 -22.72
C THR A 135 28.72 -4.44 -24.08
N MET A 136 28.99 -5.31 -25.06
CA MET A 136 28.48 -5.14 -26.43
C MET A 136 26.93 -5.18 -26.49
N GLU A 137 26.30 -5.87 -25.54
CA GLU A 137 24.85 -5.99 -25.40
C GLU A 137 24.16 -4.65 -25.06
N GLN A 138 24.90 -3.71 -24.47
CA GLN A 138 24.38 -2.39 -24.06
C GLN A 138 24.51 -1.33 -25.17
N ILE A 139 25.16 -1.64 -26.29
CA ILE A 139 25.38 -0.69 -27.38
C ILE A 139 24.07 -0.37 -28.10
N ASP A 140 23.71 0.92 -28.17
CA ASP A 140 22.67 1.39 -29.09
C ASP A 140 23.26 1.49 -30.50
N PHE A 141 23.18 0.39 -31.26
CA PHE A 141 23.67 0.39 -32.65
C PHE A 141 22.95 1.42 -33.53
N THR A 142 21.70 1.78 -33.23
CA THR A 142 20.95 2.74 -34.07
C THR A 142 21.53 4.14 -33.93
N ASN A 143 21.68 4.60 -32.69
CA ASN A 143 22.30 5.91 -32.44
C ASN A 143 23.80 5.89 -32.80
N SER A 144 24.50 4.78 -32.55
CA SER A 144 25.92 4.67 -32.88
C SER A 144 26.16 4.76 -34.39
N ILE A 145 25.36 4.06 -35.21
CA ILE A 145 25.45 4.14 -36.67
C ILE A 145 25.09 5.55 -37.16
N ARG A 146 24.09 6.19 -36.54
CA ARG A 146 23.72 7.58 -36.85
C ARG A 146 24.87 8.54 -36.57
N ASN A 147 25.53 8.42 -35.41
CA ASN A 147 26.67 9.24 -35.03
C ASN A 147 27.86 9.01 -35.98
N ALA A 148 28.16 7.76 -36.30
CA ALA A 148 29.19 7.40 -37.28
C ALA A 148 28.94 8.04 -38.66
N GLN A 149 27.70 8.04 -39.14
CA GLN A 149 27.35 8.70 -40.41
C GLN A 149 27.47 10.23 -40.34
N ILE A 150 27.12 10.83 -39.20
CA ILE A 150 27.26 12.29 -38.98
C ILE A 150 28.75 12.69 -38.96
N ASN A 151 29.59 11.90 -38.29
CA ASN A 151 31.00 12.21 -38.07
C ASN A 151 31.91 11.86 -39.26
N HIS A 152 31.57 10.81 -40.02
CA HIS A 152 32.44 10.24 -41.05
C HIS A 152 31.85 10.26 -42.46
N GLY A 153 30.59 10.68 -42.62
CA GLY A 153 29.92 10.78 -43.92
C GLY A 153 29.39 9.44 -44.45
N ILE A 154 28.72 9.50 -45.60
CA ILE A 154 27.95 8.38 -46.18
C ILE A 154 28.73 7.54 -47.20
N ASP A 155 29.83 8.08 -47.75
CA ASP A 155 30.53 7.47 -48.89
C ASP A 155 31.35 6.24 -48.49
N SER A 156 31.83 6.18 -47.24
CA SER A 156 32.48 5.00 -46.68
C SER A 156 32.12 4.87 -45.21
N PHE A 157 31.42 3.79 -44.84
CA PHE A 157 31.07 3.55 -43.45
C PHE A 157 32.34 3.31 -42.61
N ARG A 158 32.58 4.21 -41.65
CA ARG A 158 33.61 4.10 -40.61
C ARG A 158 32.94 4.38 -39.29
N MET A 159 33.25 3.58 -38.28
CA MET A 159 32.73 3.72 -36.92
C MET A 159 33.91 3.59 -35.97
N HIS A 160 34.07 4.57 -35.09
CA HIS A 160 35.07 4.60 -34.03
C HIS A 160 34.40 4.45 -32.66
N GLU A 161 35.21 4.23 -31.63
CA GLU A 161 34.74 4.13 -30.24
C GLU A 161 33.95 5.38 -29.80
N ASP A 162 34.38 6.56 -30.27
CA ASP A 162 33.72 7.84 -29.98
C ASP A 162 32.31 7.98 -30.61
N ASP A 163 31.97 7.12 -31.59
CA ASP A 163 30.63 7.07 -32.18
C ASP A 163 29.67 6.18 -31.38
N LEU A 164 30.20 5.33 -30.49
CA LEU A 164 29.41 4.35 -29.76
C LEU A 164 28.60 5.01 -28.63
N GLU A 165 27.29 4.77 -28.64
CA GLU A 165 26.39 5.10 -27.55
C GLU A 165 25.99 3.83 -26.80
N ILE A 166 25.94 3.96 -25.48
CA ILE A 166 25.50 2.93 -24.54
C ILE A 166 24.14 3.31 -24.01
N ARG A 167 23.20 2.35 -24.04
CA ARG A 167 21.94 2.45 -23.30
C ARG A 167 22.22 2.15 -21.84
N GLU A 168 21.79 3.04 -20.96
CA GLU A 168 21.87 2.75 -19.54
C GLU A 168 20.85 1.64 -19.19
N THR A 169 21.16 0.86 -18.16
CA THR A 169 20.25 -0.14 -17.60
C THR A 169 20.00 0.20 -16.15
N ASP A 170 18.73 0.29 -15.77
CA ASP A 170 18.38 0.53 -14.37
C ASP A 170 18.46 -0.78 -13.59
N PHE A 171 19.27 -0.81 -12.54
CA PHE A 171 19.22 -1.90 -11.57
C PHE A 171 18.06 -1.64 -10.60
N LYS A 172 16.97 -2.40 -10.74
CA LYS A 172 15.88 -2.44 -9.75
C LYS A 172 16.07 -3.65 -8.86
N ALA A 173 16.56 -3.43 -7.63
CA ALA A 173 16.57 -4.46 -6.60
C ALA A 173 15.12 -4.84 -6.27
N GLN A 174 14.75 -6.11 -6.47
CA GLN A 174 13.51 -6.67 -5.92
C GLN A 174 13.71 -6.95 -4.43
N THR A 175 12.72 -6.61 -3.62
CA THR A 175 12.74 -6.89 -2.18
C THR A 175 11.66 -7.89 -1.82
N SER A 176 12.02 -8.90 -1.02
CA SER A 176 11.08 -9.80 -0.37
C SER A 176 10.94 -9.40 1.09
N THR A 177 9.71 -9.06 1.48
CA THR A 177 9.39 -8.57 2.84
C THR A 177 8.47 -9.57 3.52
N VAL A 178 8.83 -10.02 4.72
CA VAL A 178 7.91 -10.74 5.61
C VAL A 178 7.46 -9.82 6.73
N LEU A 179 6.15 -9.63 6.85
CA LEU A 179 5.53 -8.88 7.93
C LEU A 179 4.99 -9.85 8.98
N MET A 180 5.59 -9.83 10.17
CA MET A 180 5.15 -10.66 11.29
C MET A 180 4.22 -9.90 12.23
N ILE A 181 3.08 -10.49 12.59
CA ILE A 181 2.06 -9.89 13.47
C ILE A 181 1.85 -10.79 14.69
N ASP A 182 2.08 -10.24 15.88
CA ASP A 182 1.77 -10.90 17.15
C ASP A 182 0.27 -10.85 17.41
N ILE A 183 -0.33 -12.00 17.76
CA ILE A 183 -1.74 -12.13 18.18
C ILE A 183 -1.88 -12.76 19.58
N SER A 184 -0.80 -12.75 20.35
CA SER A 184 -0.75 -13.19 21.74
C SER A 184 -1.57 -12.29 22.66
N HIS A 185 -1.87 -12.80 23.85
CA HIS A 185 -2.59 -12.06 24.88
C HIS A 185 -1.94 -10.73 25.26
N SER A 186 -0.62 -10.57 25.04
CA SER A 186 0.10 -9.32 25.28
C SER A 186 -0.45 -8.14 24.47
N MET A 187 -1.12 -8.40 23.35
CA MET A 187 -1.66 -7.39 22.45
C MET A 187 -2.95 -6.72 22.95
N ILE A 188 -3.57 -7.27 24.00
CA ILE A 188 -4.75 -6.69 24.69
C ILE A 188 -4.53 -6.51 26.20
N LEU A 189 -3.30 -6.71 26.67
CA LEU A 189 -2.98 -6.75 28.09
C LEU A 189 -3.20 -5.37 28.74
N TYR A 190 -3.68 -5.38 29.98
CA TYR A 190 -4.00 -4.17 30.76
C TYR A 190 -5.08 -3.26 30.15
N GLY A 191 -5.92 -3.80 29.26
CA GLY A 191 -6.98 -3.05 28.60
C GLY A 191 -6.48 -2.13 27.48
N GLU A 192 -5.22 -2.27 27.06
CA GLU A 192 -4.67 -1.56 25.91
C GLU A 192 -4.93 -2.35 24.63
N ASP A 193 -5.57 -1.74 23.64
CA ASP A 193 -5.73 -2.33 22.30
C ASP A 193 -4.51 -2.02 21.43
N ARG A 194 -3.54 -2.94 21.41
CA ARG A 194 -2.33 -2.84 20.58
C ARG A 194 -2.50 -3.52 19.22
N ILE A 195 -3.46 -4.43 19.10
CA ILE A 195 -3.72 -5.16 17.85
C ILE A 195 -4.32 -4.24 16.79
N THR A 196 -5.26 -3.36 17.13
CA THR A 196 -5.90 -2.47 16.15
C THR A 196 -4.90 -1.50 15.51
N PRO A 197 -4.02 -0.81 16.26
CA PRO A 197 -2.92 -0.03 15.67
C PRO A 197 -2.00 -0.89 14.80
N ALA A 198 -1.65 -2.10 15.24
CA ALA A 198 -0.78 -3.00 14.48
C ALA A 198 -1.41 -3.41 13.14
N LYS A 199 -2.69 -3.82 13.13
CA LYS A 199 -3.45 -4.13 11.90
C LYS A 199 -3.48 -2.94 10.95
N LYS A 200 -3.70 -1.74 11.47
CA LYS A 200 -3.73 -0.51 10.67
C LYS A 200 -2.39 -0.24 9.99
N VAL A 201 -1.29 -0.35 10.74
CA VAL A 201 0.06 -0.20 10.18
C VAL A 201 0.35 -1.30 9.15
N ALA A 202 -0.03 -2.55 9.44
CA ALA A 202 0.13 -3.67 8.51
C ALA A 202 -0.61 -3.46 7.19
N MET A 203 -1.88 -3.03 7.26
CA MET A 203 -2.70 -2.70 6.10
C MET A 203 -2.11 -1.53 5.31
N ALA A 204 -1.68 -0.47 6.00
CA ALA A 204 -1.03 0.69 5.38
C ALA A 204 0.26 0.29 4.64
N LEU A 205 1.13 -0.49 5.28
CA LEU A 205 2.38 -0.98 4.69
C LEU A 205 2.10 -1.88 3.48
N SER A 206 1.10 -2.76 3.59
CA SER A 206 0.71 -3.65 2.49
C SER A 206 0.24 -2.89 1.26
N GLU A 207 -0.58 -1.85 1.46
CA GLU A 207 -1.03 -0.99 0.36
C GLU A 207 0.12 -0.16 -0.21
N LEU A 208 1.02 0.35 0.64
CA LEU A 208 2.20 1.10 0.19
C LEU A 208 3.09 0.25 -0.72
N ILE A 209 3.43 -0.97 -0.29
CA ILE A 209 4.30 -1.87 -1.06
C ILE A 209 3.63 -2.23 -2.38
N LYS A 210 2.36 -2.67 -2.35
CA LYS A 210 1.63 -3.05 -3.58
C LYS A 210 1.45 -1.92 -4.58
N THR A 211 1.29 -0.67 -4.12
CA THR A 211 1.06 0.47 -4.99
C THR A 211 2.36 1.09 -5.51
N LYS A 212 3.39 1.21 -4.65
CA LYS A 212 4.65 1.88 -4.98
C LYS A 212 5.69 0.93 -5.58
N TYR A 213 5.70 -0.34 -5.15
CA TYR A 213 6.69 -1.34 -5.52
C TYR A 213 5.98 -2.64 -6.00
N PRO A 214 5.27 -2.61 -7.13
CA PRO A 214 4.45 -3.74 -7.60
C PRO A 214 5.25 -5.00 -7.95
N LYS A 215 6.59 -4.90 -8.03
CA LYS A 215 7.50 -6.03 -8.27
C LYS A 215 8.08 -6.64 -6.99
N ASP A 216 7.86 -6.02 -5.83
CA ASP A 216 8.29 -6.55 -4.53
C ASP A 216 7.28 -7.57 -4.01
N THR A 217 7.76 -8.53 -3.20
CA THR A 217 6.90 -9.51 -2.53
C THR A 217 6.65 -9.10 -1.09
N LEU A 218 5.44 -9.38 -0.61
CA LEU A 218 5.04 -9.18 0.78
C LEU A 218 4.26 -10.39 1.26
N ASP A 219 4.83 -11.06 2.25
CA ASP A 219 4.24 -12.20 2.92
C ASP A 219 3.89 -11.80 4.35
N ILE A 220 2.75 -12.29 4.85
CA ILE A 220 2.28 -11.94 6.19
C ILE A 220 2.23 -13.21 7.02
N VAL A 221 2.97 -13.19 8.13
CA VAL A 221 3.01 -14.26 9.13
C VAL A 221 2.35 -13.77 10.39
N VAL A 222 1.43 -14.57 10.92
CA VAL A 222 0.81 -14.34 12.21
C VAL A 222 1.37 -15.33 13.20
N PHE A 223 1.68 -14.90 14.42
CA PHE A 223 2.25 -15.78 15.44
C PHE A 223 1.61 -15.59 16.82
N GLY A 224 1.45 -16.72 17.51
CA GLY A 224 0.95 -16.86 18.87
C GLY A 224 1.66 -18.04 19.53
N ASN A 225 0.94 -19.12 19.87
CA ASN A 225 1.58 -20.36 20.31
C ASN A 225 2.38 -21.02 19.16
N ASP A 226 1.84 -20.93 17.95
CA ASP A 226 2.42 -21.37 16.67
C ASP A 226 2.38 -20.21 15.67
N ALA A 227 2.88 -20.42 14.45
CA ALA A 227 2.87 -19.43 13.38
C ALA A 227 2.26 -19.97 12.08
N TRP A 228 1.60 -19.11 11.31
CA TRP A 228 1.05 -19.44 9.99
C TRP A 228 1.00 -18.20 9.09
N THR A 229 0.91 -18.43 7.78
CA THR A 229 0.74 -17.37 6.78
C THR A 229 -0.72 -16.98 6.62
N ILE A 230 -0.97 -15.70 6.36
CA ILE A 230 -2.31 -15.19 6.00
C ILE A 230 -2.24 -14.36 4.72
N GLU A 231 -3.38 -14.14 4.08
CA GLU A 231 -3.46 -13.21 2.96
C GLU A 231 -3.71 -11.78 3.44
N ILE A 232 -3.34 -10.79 2.61
CA ILE A 232 -3.58 -9.36 2.91
C ILE A 232 -5.07 -9.05 3.16
N LYS A 233 -5.98 -9.80 2.55
CA LYS A 233 -7.43 -9.65 2.75
C LYS A 233 -7.88 -10.04 4.16
N ASP A 234 -7.10 -10.89 4.85
CA ASP A 234 -7.43 -11.39 6.18
C ASP A 234 -7.02 -10.42 7.29
N LEU A 235 -6.15 -9.43 6.99
CA LEU A 235 -5.64 -8.44 7.95
C LEU A 235 -6.72 -7.71 8.77
N PRO A 236 -7.84 -7.22 8.19
CA PRO A 236 -8.88 -6.53 8.97
C PRO A 236 -9.50 -7.43 10.04
N TYR A 237 -9.62 -8.71 9.74
CA TYR A 237 -10.31 -9.73 10.53
C TYR A 237 -9.43 -10.34 11.64
N LEU A 238 -8.16 -9.96 11.74
CA LEU A 238 -7.26 -10.47 12.76
C LEU A 238 -7.75 -10.11 14.17
N GLN A 239 -7.74 -11.12 15.03
CA GLN A 239 -8.17 -11.03 16.43
C GLN A 239 -7.09 -11.62 17.34
N VAL A 240 -7.03 -11.10 18.56
CA VAL A 240 -6.14 -11.61 19.60
C VAL A 240 -6.75 -12.87 20.21
N GLY A 241 -5.95 -13.93 20.26
CA GLY A 241 -6.35 -15.20 20.86
C GLY A 241 -5.76 -15.40 22.26
N PRO A 242 -6.15 -16.48 22.96
CA PRO A 242 -5.56 -16.89 24.23
C PRO A 242 -4.18 -17.57 23.99
N TYR A 243 -3.32 -16.89 23.24
CA TYR A 243 -2.02 -17.40 22.81
C TYR A 243 -0.88 -16.75 23.62
N HIS A 244 0.20 -17.50 23.78
CA HIS A 244 1.50 -16.97 24.21
C HIS A 244 2.24 -16.38 23.02
N THR A 245 3.42 -15.83 23.26
CA THR A 245 4.29 -15.26 22.22
C THR A 245 5.40 -16.26 21.89
N ASN A 246 5.28 -16.96 20.77
CA ASN A 246 6.32 -17.84 20.22
C ASN A 246 6.99 -17.18 19.01
N THR A 247 7.88 -16.23 19.26
CA THR A 247 8.63 -15.54 18.19
C THR A 247 9.51 -16.49 17.38
N VAL A 248 9.96 -17.60 17.98
CA VAL A 248 10.80 -18.59 17.29
C VAL A 248 10.03 -19.23 16.14
N ALA A 249 8.81 -19.73 16.39
CA ALA A 249 7.97 -20.30 15.34
C ALA A 249 7.67 -19.28 14.23
N GLY A 250 7.44 -18.01 14.60
CA GLY A 250 7.23 -16.94 13.63
C GLY A 250 8.45 -16.67 12.74
N LEU A 251 9.66 -16.66 13.33
CA LEU A 251 10.91 -16.45 12.60
C LEU A 251 11.30 -17.66 11.76
N GLU A 252 11.10 -18.88 12.25
CA GLU A 252 11.32 -20.11 11.49
C GLU A 252 10.46 -20.13 10.23
N LEU A 253 9.16 -19.88 10.37
CA LEU A 253 8.26 -19.80 9.22
C LEU A 253 8.65 -18.65 8.27
N ALA A 254 9.06 -17.50 8.79
CA ALA A 254 9.49 -16.37 7.96
C ALA A 254 10.78 -16.65 7.18
N MET A 255 11.66 -17.56 7.64
CA MET A 255 12.87 -17.95 6.91
C MET A 255 12.58 -18.99 5.81
N ASP A 256 11.50 -19.75 5.94
CA ASP A 256 11.11 -20.79 4.97
C ASP A 256 10.32 -20.24 3.77
N ILE A 257 9.88 -18.98 3.84
CA ILE A 257 9.18 -18.23 2.78
C ILE A 257 10.21 -17.52 1.88
#